data_AF-A0A6P9CBS7-F1
#
_entry.id   AF-A0A6P9CBS7-F1
#
_cell.length_a   1.000
_cell.length_b   1.000
_cell.length_c   1.000
_cell.angle_alpha   90.00
_cell.angle_beta   90.00
_cell.angle_gamma   90.00
#
_symmetry.space_group_name_H-M   'P 1'
#
loop_
_entity.id
_entity.type
_entity.pdbx_description
1 polymer ?
#
loop_
_entity_poly.entity_id
_entity_poly.type
_entity_poly.pdbx_seq_one_letter_code
_entity_poly.pdbx_strand_id
1 'polypeptide(L)'
;MGLKSTQKALFPLRSVSDVVRLFELELHREQPDLVLLSLVLGFVEHFLAVNRVLPTNVPGISFEPAQGPESLTYFPVADLSIVGALHARFTAQIRGAVDLSLYPRPDGYSSRELVKKVSDVIWNSLSRSYFKDRAHIQSLFSFITGTKLDSSGVAFAVVGACQALGLYDVHLALSEDHAWVVFGKDGEQTAEVTWHGKGNEDRRGQTVNSGVAERSWLYLKGSYLRCTRQMEVAFMVCAINPSIDLHSDSLELLQLQQVSKTQV
;
A
#
# COMPACT_ATOMS: atom_id res chain seq x y z
N MET A 1 9.21 -10.77 -11.63
CA MET A 1 7.95 -11.34 -11.09
C MET A 1 6.76 -10.51 -11.54
N GLY A 2 5.78 -11.13 -12.17
CA GLY A 2 4.48 -10.54 -12.51
C GLY A 2 3.36 -11.37 -11.89
N LEU A 3 2.10 -10.99 -12.12
CA LEU A 3 0.94 -11.70 -11.60
C LEU A 3 0.95 -13.18 -12.01
N LYS A 4 0.79 -14.08 -11.03
CA LYS A 4 0.70 -15.53 -11.23
C LYS A 4 -0.65 -15.93 -11.85
N SER A 5 -0.71 -17.08 -12.51
CA SER A 5 -1.95 -17.60 -13.11
C SER A 5 -3.09 -17.74 -12.10
N THR A 6 -2.79 -18.22 -10.89
CA THR A 6 -3.77 -18.37 -9.80
C THR A 6 -4.36 -17.03 -9.35
N GLN A 7 -3.56 -15.97 -9.29
CA GLN A 7 -4.03 -14.61 -9.00
C GLN A 7 -4.94 -14.10 -10.12
N LYS A 8 -4.51 -14.25 -11.38
CA LYS A 8 -5.25 -13.79 -12.56
C LYS A 8 -6.61 -14.47 -12.70
N ALA A 9 -6.73 -15.74 -12.29
CA ALA A 9 -7.95 -16.52 -12.42
C ALA A 9 -9.11 -16.02 -11.54
N LEU A 10 -8.84 -15.21 -10.51
CA LEU A 10 -9.89 -14.60 -9.67
C LEU A 10 -10.53 -13.37 -10.31
N PHE A 11 -9.91 -12.79 -11.33
CA PHE A 11 -10.43 -11.61 -12.01
C PHE A 11 -11.46 -11.98 -13.09
N PRO A 12 -12.44 -11.11 -13.37
CA PRO A 12 -12.65 -9.79 -12.74
C PRO A 12 -13.29 -9.89 -11.36
N LEU A 13 -13.00 -8.91 -10.49
CA LEU A 13 -13.63 -8.81 -9.17
C LEU A 13 -14.89 -7.96 -9.29
N ARG A 14 -16.05 -8.56 -9.03
CA ARG A 14 -17.38 -7.98 -9.26
C ARG A 14 -18.11 -7.62 -7.98
N SER A 15 -17.56 -7.97 -6.82
CA SER A 15 -18.20 -7.76 -5.52
C SER A 15 -17.19 -7.67 -4.38
N VAL A 16 -17.65 -7.24 -3.20
CA VAL A 16 -16.89 -7.32 -1.95
C VAL A 16 -16.40 -8.74 -1.68
N SER A 17 -17.24 -9.75 -1.88
CA SER A 17 -16.87 -11.17 -1.69
C SER A 17 -15.75 -11.60 -2.64
N ASP A 18 -15.70 -11.08 -3.86
CA ASP A 18 -14.63 -11.39 -4.80
C ASP A 18 -13.30 -10.80 -4.36
N VAL A 19 -13.32 -9.57 -3.83
CA VAL A 19 -12.13 -8.94 -3.23
C VAL A 19 -11.67 -9.76 -2.02
N VAL A 20 -12.57 -10.16 -1.12
CA VAL A 20 -12.23 -10.99 0.04
C VAL A 20 -11.59 -12.31 -0.38
N ARG A 21 -12.12 -13.00 -1.41
CA ARG A 21 -11.51 -14.23 -1.94
C ARG A 21 -10.09 -14.01 -2.49
N LEU A 22 -9.80 -12.85 -3.08
CA LEU A 22 -8.45 -12.50 -3.49
C LEU A 22 -7.51 -12.32 -2.28
N PHE A 23 -8.00 -11.66 -1.22
CA PHE A 23 -7.24 -11.50 0.02
C PHE A 23 -6.98 -12.84 0.70
N GLU A 24 -8.00 -13.70 0.80
CA GLU A 24 -7.86 -15.06 1.32
C GLU A 24 -6.80 -15.84 0.53
N LEU A 25 -6.87 -15.85 -0.80
CA LEU A 25 -5.87 -16.52 -1.65
C LEU A 25 -4.46 -16.00 -1.36
N GLU A 26 -4.28 -14.69 -1.22
CA GLU A 26 -2.96 -14.10 -1.00
C GLU A 26 -2.43 -14.35 0.41
N LEU A 27 -3.28 -14.31 1.44
CA LEU A 27 -2.90 -14.56 2.83
C LEU A 27 -2.44 -16.00 3.10
N HIS A 28 -2.91 -16.97 2.32
CA HIS A 28 -2.41 -18.35 2.37
C HIS A 28 -0.99 -18.51 1.82
N ARG A 29 -0.40 -17.45 1.25
CA ARG A 29 0.95 -17.47 0.70
C ARG A 29 1.93 -16.90 1.71
N GLU A 30 3.15 -17.41 1.67
CA GLU A 30 4.25 -16.86 2.45
C GLU A 30 4.55 -15.39 2.08
N GLN A 31 4.41 -15.07 0.78
CA GLN A 31 4.58 -13.73 0.23
C GLN A 31 3.27 -13.30 -0.47
N PRO A 32 2.29 -12.74 0.27
CA PRO A 32 1.15 -12.05 -0.33
C PRO A 32 1.65 -10.86 -1.16
N ASP A 33 1.12 -10.67 -2.37
CA ASP A 33 1.50 -9.57 -3.26
C ASP A 33 0.88 -8.26 -2.78
N LEU A 34 1.66 -7.48 -2.02
CA LEU A 34 1.24 -6.20 -1.44
C LEU A 34 0.88 -5.19 -2.53
N VAL A 35 1.54 -5.26 -3.68
CA VAL A 35 1.29 -4.34 -4.79
C VAL A 35 -0.07 -4.61 -5.41
N LEU A 36 -0.37 -5.88 -5.69
CA LEU A 36 -1.68 -6.30 -6.21
C LEU A 36 -2.82 -5.89 -5.28
N LEU A 37 -2.72 -6.23 -3.99
CA LEU A 37 -3.78 -5.98 -3.02
C LEU A 37 -4.02 -4.48 -2.82
N SER A 38 -2.95 -3.67 -2.71
CA SER A 38 -3.07 -2.21 -2.57
C SER A 38 -3.68 -1.53 -3.81
N LEU A 39 -3.34 -2.02 -5.01
CA LEU A 39 -3.94 -1.53 -6.26
C LEU A 39 -5.43 -1.85 -6.35
N VAL A 40 -5.85 -3.05 -5.94
CA VAL A 40 -7.26 -3.43 -5.89
C VAL A 40 -8.02 -2.58 -4.88
N LEU A 41 -7.54 -2.45 -3.65
CA LEU A 41 -8.19 -1.62 -2.63
C LEU A 41 -8.34 -0.18 -3.10
N GLY A 42 -7.26 0.42 -3.60
CA GLY A 42 -7.30 1.80 -4.07
C GLY A 42 -8.20 2.01 -5.29
N PHE A 43 -8.29 1.04 -6.20
CA PHE A 43 -9.22 1.09 -7.33
C PHE A 43 -10.68 1.08 -6.85
N VAL A 44 -11.02 0.15 -5.96
CA VAL A 44 -12.39 0.04 -5.43
C VAL A 44 -12.74 1.28 -4.59
N GLU A 45 -11.85 1.73 -3.70
CA GLU A 45 -12.03 2.94 -2.89
C GLU A 45 -12.21 4.19 -3.76
N HIS A 46 -11.50 4.30 -4.88
CA HIS A 46 -11.64 5.43 -5.79
C HIS A 46 -13.08 5.60 -6.30
N PHE A 47 -13.72 4.51 -6.72
CA PHE A 47 -15.07 4.59 -7.28
C PHE A 47 -16.17 4.53 -6.22
N LEU A 48 -15.87 4.09 -4.99
CA LEU A 48 -16.85 4.04 -3.90
C LEU A 48 -16.81 5.26 -2.98
N ALA A 49 -15.68 5.98 -2.88
CA ALA A 49 -15.53 7.16 -2.03
C ALA A 49 -15.08 8.42 -2.78
N VAL A 50 -14.08 8.33 -3.66
CA VAL A 50 -13.46 9.52 -4.28
C VAL A 50 -14.32 10.11 -5.41
N ASN A 51 -14.76 9.28 -6.35
CA ASN A 51 -15.59 9.68 -7.47
C ASN A 51 -16.62 8.59 -7.79
N ARG A 52 -17.82 8.76 -7.24
CA ARG A 52 -18.93 7.82 -7.36
C ARG A 52 -19.77 8.03 -8.63
N VAL A 53 -19.41 9.01 -9.47
CA VAL A 53 -20.10 9.25 -10.74
C VAL A 53 -19.70 8.16 -11.72
N LEU A 54 -20.67 7.39 -12.21
CA LEU A 54 -20.42 6.33 -13.19
C LEU A 54 -19.90 6.94 -14.50
N PRO A 55 -18.65 6.65 -14.91
CA PRO A 55 -18.10 7.16 -16.16
C PRO A 55 -18.84 6.54 -17.35
N THR A 56 -19.50 7.37 -18.16
CA THR A 56 -20.18 6.92 -19.39
C THR A 56 -19.27 6.93 -20.62
N ASN A 57 -18.10 7.56 -20.51
CA ASN A 57 -17.18 7.82 -21.61
C ASN A 57 -15.82 7.09 -21.48
N VAL A 58 -15.65 6.21 -20.48
CA VAL A 58 -14.41 5.47 -20.27
C VAL A 58 -14.62 4.00 -20.64
N PRO A 59 -14.22 3.57 -21.84
CA PRO A 59 -14.37 2.17 -22.24
C PRO A 59 -13.50 1.27 -21.36
N GLY A 60 -14.03 0.11 -21.01
CA GLY A 60 -13.33 -0.89 -20.18
C GLY A 60 -13.51 -0.72 -18.67
N ILE A 61 -14.17 0.34 -18.19
CA ILE A 61 -14.65 0.41 -16.81
C ILE A 61 -16.11 -0.04 -16.80
N SER A 62 -16.42 -1.03 -15.98
CA SER A 62 -17.78 -1.54 -15.81
C SER A 62 -18.18 -1.59 -14.35
N PHE A 63 -19.49 -1.61 -14.10
CA PHE A 63 -20.06 -1.65 -12.76
C PHE A 63 -21.12 -2.73 -12.69
N GLU A 64 -21.11 -3.49 -11.61
CA GLU A 64 -22.08 -4.55 -11.36
C GLU A 64 -23.15 -4.04 -10.39
N PRO A 65 -24.43 -4.16 -10.73
CA PRO A 65 -25.50 -3.78 -9.82
C PRO A 65 -25.54 -4.75 -8.63
N ALA A 66 -25.61 -4.19 -7.43
CA ALA A 66 -25.84 -4.92 -6.20
C ALA A 66 -27.13 -4.42 -5.54
N GLN A 67 -27.89 -5.33 -4.95
CA GLN A 67 -29.06 -4.94 -4.15
C GLN A 67 -28.57 -4.37 -2.82
N GLY A 68 -28.68 -3.05 -2.67
CA GLY A 68 -28.52 -2.39 -1.38
C GLY A 68 -29.81 -2.41 -0.54
N PRO A 69 -29.74 -2.05 0.75
CA PRO A 69 -30.90 -2.07 1.65
C PRO A 69 -32.02 -1.11 1.22
N GLU A 70 -31.65 0.03 0.64
CA GLU A 70 -32.59 1.11 0.27
C GLU A 70 -32.59 1.44 -1.23
N SER A 71 -31.54 1.07 -1.96
CA SER A 71 -31.41 1.35 -3.40
C SER A 71 -30.43 0.40 -4.10
N LEU A 72 -30.48 0.37 -5.43
CA LEU A 72 -29.46 -0.28 -6.25
C LEU A 72 -28.10 0.42 -6.04
N THR A 73 -27.11 -0.34 -5.59
CA THR A 73 -25.71 0.10 -5.53
C THR A 73 -24.94 -0.46 -6.72
N TYR A 74 -23.79 0.14 -7.02
CA TYR A 74 -22.97 -0.24 -8.17
C TYR A 74 -21.54 -0.50 -7.71
N PHE A 75 -21.11 -1.76 -7.79
CA PHE A 75 -19.75 -2.14 -7.44
C PHE A 75 -18.81 -1.93 -8.63
N PRO A 76 -17.66 -1.24 -8.46
CA PRO A 76 -16.70 -1.05 -9.54
C PRO A 76 -16.01 -2.38 -9.88
N VAL A 77 -16.20 -2.87 -11.11
CA VAL A 77 -15.59 -4.12 -11.54
C VAL A 77 -14.09 -3.91 -11.72
N ALA A 78 -13.28 -4.60 -10.91
CA ALA A 78 -11.83 -4.58 -11.07
C ALA A 78 -11.45 -5.59 -12.14
N ASP A 79 -11.26 -5.12 -13.37
CA ASP A 79 -10.84 -5.94 -14.50
C ASP A 79 -9.33 -6.27 -14.48
N LEU A 80 -8.99 -7.49 -14.91
CA LEU A 80 -7.59 -7.94 -14.95
C LEU A 80 -6.71 -7.05 -15.83
N SER A 81 -7.26 -6.55 -16.94
CA SER A 81 -6.53 -5.68 -17.88
C SER A 81 -6.11 -4.38 -17.19
N ILE A 82 -7.00 -3.76 -16.40
CA ILE A 82 -6.75 -2.51 -15.68
C ILE A 82 -5.76 -2.77 -14.55
N VAL A 83 -6.07 -3.68 -13.64
CA VAL A 83 -5.24 -3.95 -12.45
C VAL A 83 -3.87 -4.50 -12.88
N GLY A 84 -3.83 -5.37 -13.89
CA GLY A 84 -2.60 -5.90 -14.47
C GLY A 84 -1.74 -4.81 -15.10
N ALA A 85 -2.32 -3.85 -15.80
CA ALA A 85 -1.58 -2.70 -16.36
C ALA A 85 -1.01 -1.80 -15.26
N LEU A 86 -1.78 -1.52 -14.21
CA LEU A 86 -1.31 -0.72 -13.05
C LEU A 86 -0.16 -1.42 -12.32
N HIS A 87 -0.26 -2.74 -12.10
CA HIS A 87 0.80 -3.55 -11.49
C HIS A 87 2.06 -3.57 -12.35
N ALA A 88 1.91 -3.77 -13.67
CA ALA A 88 3.01 -3.72 -14.62
C ALA A 88 3.69 -2.34 -14.61
N ARG A 89 2.92 -1.25 -14.57
CA ARG A 89 3.47 0.11 -14.51
C ARG A 89 4.26 0.36 -13.24
N PHE A 90 3.75 -0.03 -12.07
CA PHE A 90 4.47 0.09 -10.80
C PHE A 90 5.78 -0.71 -10.84
N THR A 91 5.69 -1.99 -11.21
CA THR A 91 6.88 -2.86 -11.22
C THR A 91 7.93 -2.43 -12.25
N ALA A 92 7.52 -1.94 -13.41
CA ALA A 92 8.43 -1.38 -14.41
C ALA A 92 9.14 -0.12 -13.92
N GLN A 93 8.41 0.79 -13.27
CA GLN A 93 8.99 2.00 -12.68
C GLN A 93 10.05 1.68 -11.63
N ILE A 94 9.77 0.75 -10.71
CA ILE A 94 10.72 0.36 -9.65
C ILE A 94 11.93 -0.36 -10.24
N ARG A 95 11.72 -1.37 -11.10
CA ARG A 95 12.83 -2.15 -11.70
C ARG A 95 13.70 -1.34 -12.64
N GLY A 96 13.12 -0.36 -13.35
CA GLY A 96 13.88 0.53 -14.23
C GLY A 96 14.74 1.55 -13.47
N ALA A 97 14.38 1.89 -12.23
CA ALA A 97 15.05 2.92 -11.43
C ALA A 97 16.08 2.37 -10.43
N VAL A 98 16.05 1.07 -10.14
CA VAL A 98 16.93 0.40 -9.16
C VAL A 98 17.67 -0.76 -9.84
N ASP A 99 18.95 -0.53 -10.14
CA ASP A 99 19.84 -1.58 -10.62
C ASP A 99 20.41 -2.38 -9.44
N LEU A 100 19.89 -3.59 -9.23
CA LEU A 100 20.30 -4.47 -8.13
C LEU A 100 21.76 -4.95 -8.26
N SER A 101 22.39 -4.88 -9.43
CA SER A 101 23.80 -5.27 -9.59
C SER A 101 24.76 -4.35 -8.85
N LEU A 102 24.35 -3.10 -8.58
CA LEU A 102 25.10 -2.10 -7.83
C LEU A 102 24.99 -2.28 -6.31
N TYR A 103 24.13 -3.19 -5.84
CA TYR A 103 23.85 -3.42 -4.43
C TYR A 103 24.02 -4.90 -4.08
N PRO A 104 25.26 -5.40 -3.92
CA PRO A 104 25.52 -6.78 -3.54
C PRO A 104 24.84 -7.17 -2.22
N ARG A 105 24.27 -8.37 -2.17
CA ARG A 105 23.59 -8.94 -1.00
C ARG A 105 24.26 -10.26 -0.58
N PRO A 106 25.52 -10.25 -0.11
CA PRO A 106 26.31 -11.46 0.13
C PRO A 106 25.65 -12.43 1.12
N ASP A 107 24.97 -11.90 2.14
CA ASP A 107 24.24 -12.69 3.15
C ASP A 107 22.73 -12.80 2.87
N GLY A 108 22.29 -12.43 1.67
CA GLY A 108 20.87 -12.39 1.30
C GLY A 108 20.06 -11.22 1.88
N TYR A 109 20.66 -10.39 2.73
CA TYR A 109 20.01 -9.22 3.33
C TYR A 109 20.25 -7.93 2.54
N SER A 110 19.29 -7.00 2.61
CA SER A 110 19.35 -5.71 1.95
C SER A 110 20.24 -4.73 2.73
N SER A 111 21.00 -3.89 2.02
CA SER A 111 21.80 -2.83 2.64
C SER A 111 20.98 -1.55 2.87
N ARG A 112 21.46 -0.67 3.75
CA ARG A 112 20.82 0.63 4.01
C ARG A 112 20.79 1.49 2.74
N GLU A 113 21.84 1.45 1.95
CA GLU A 113 21.98 2.20 0.70
C GLU A 113 20.93 1.74 -0.32
N LEU A 114 20.68 0.43 -0.40
CA LEU A 114 19.63 -0.12 -1.26
C LEU A 114 18.23 0.32 -0.79
N VAL A 115 17.93 0.19 0.50
CA VAL A 115 16.64 0.63 1.07
C VAL A 115 16.42 2.13 0.86
N LYS A 116 17.45 2.95 1.10
CA LYS A 116 17.42 4.39 0.86
C LYS A 116 17.22 4.72 -0.62
N LYS A 117 17.87 3.97 -1.53
CA LYS A 117 17.66 4.11 -2.98
C LYS A 117 16.21 3.85 -3.37
N VAL A 118 15.58 2.80 -2.86
CA VAL A 118 14.16 2.51 -3.10
C VAL A 118 13.27 3.61 -2.55
N SER A 119 13.54 4.10 -1.32
CA SER A 119 12.83 5.25 -0.74
C SER A 119 12.95 6.51 -1.60
N ASP A 120 14.14 6.80 -2.13
CA ASP A 120 14.34 7.95 -3.01
C ASP A 120 13.59 7.81 -4.36
N VAL A 121 13.45 6.60 -4.89
CA VAL A 121 12.63 6.36 -6.09
C VAL A 121 11.16 6.68 -5.80
N ILE A 122 10.60 6.18 -4.70
CA ILE A 122 9.22 6.50 -4.30
C ILE A 122 9.07 8.01 -4.08
N TRP A 123 9.93 8.61 -3.28
CA TRP A 123 9.89 10.02 -2.92
C TRP A 123 9.94 10.94 -4.13
N ASN A 124 10.91 10.74 -5.02
CA ASN A 124 11.09 11.59 -6.19
C ASN A 124 9.99 11.41 -7.25
N SER A 125 9.19 10.34 -7.13
CA SER A 125 8.03 10.10 -7.99
C SER A 125 6.77 10.83 -7.50
N LEU A 126 6.77 11.39 -6.29
CA LEU A 126 5.63 12.13 -5.74
C LEU A 126 5.52 13.53 -6.33
N SER A 127 4.28 14.00 -6.48
CA SER A 127 3.99 15.40 -6.81
C SER A 127 4.62 16.35 -5.79
N ARG A 128 5.28 17.41 -6.26
CA ARG A 128 5.98 18.38 -5.38
C ARG A 128 5.05 19.16 -4.45
N SER A 129 3.79 19.35 -4.84
CA SER A 129 2.81 20.10 -4.08
C SER A 129 1.45 19.41 -4.11
N TYR A 130 1.01 18.92 -2.95
CA TYR A 130 -0.34 18.46 -2.69
C TYR A 130 -0.60 18.53 -1.18
N PHE A 131 -1.87 18.51 -0.80
CA PHE A 131 -2.28 18.44 0.60
C PHE A 131 -1.98 17.04 1.14
N LYS A 132 -0.97 16.93 2.01
CA LYS A 132 -0.50 15.68 2.60
C LYS A 132 -1.51 15.01 3.53
N ASP A 133 -2.46 15.81 4.05
CA ASP A 133 -3.55 15.37 4.94
C ASP A 133 -4.83 15.03 4.15
N ARG A 134 -4.77 14.96 2.81
CA ARG A 134 -5.94 14.63 1.98
C ARG A 134 -6.30 13.16 2.14
N ALA A 135 -7.58 12.84 2.23
CA ALA A 135 -8.07 11.46 2.21
C ALA A 135 -7.80 10.76 0.87
N HIS A 136 -7.82 9.42 0.88
CA HIS A 136 -7.76 8.54 -0.30
C HIS A 136 -6.45 8.57 -1.10
N ILE A 137 -5.36 8.98 -0.46
CA ILE A 137 -4.03 8.97 -1.07
C ILE A 137 -3.08 7.94 -0.44
N GLN A 138 -3.55 7.02 0.37
CA GLN A 138 -2.74 6.04 1.10
C GLN A 138 -2.31 4.81 0.26
N SER A 139 -2.98 4.54 -0.86
CA SER A 139 -2.80 3.32 -1.66
C SER A 139 -1.82 3.49 -2.83
N LEU A 140 -1.28 2.37 -3.33
CA LEU A 140 -0.47 2.35 -4.56
C LEU A 140 -1.26 2.74 -5.80
N PHE A 141 -2.59 2.64 -5.77
CA PHE A 141 -3.44 3.18 -6.82
C PHE A 141 -3.28 4.70 -6.90
N SER A 142 -3.35 5.41 -5.76
CA SER A 142 -3.09 6.86 -5.70
C SER A 142 -1.66 7.21 -6.15
N PHE A 143 -0.67 6.40 -5.77
CA PHE A 143 0.70 6.59 -6.23
C PHE A 143 0.82 6.53 -7.76
N ILE A 144 0.28 5.50 -8.40
CA ILE A 144 0.41 5.30 -9.85
C ILE A 144 -0.47 6.26 -10.67
N THR A 145 -1.69 6.53 -10.21
CA THR A 145 -2.66 7.35 -10.96
C THR A 145 -2.51 8.83 -10.68
N GLY A 146 -2.16 9.19 -9.44
CA GLY A 146 -2.16 10.56 -8.95
C GLY A 146 -0.81 11.07 -8.46
N THR A 147 0.22 10.21 -8.34
CA THR A 147 1.54 10.54 -7.76
C THR A 147 1.47 11.19 -6.38
N LYS A 148 0.50 10.77 -5.56
CA LYS A 148 0.26 11.32 -4.21
C LYS A 148 0.22 10.17 -3.21
N LEU A 149 0.92 10.36 -2.09
CA LEU A 149 0.90 9.46 -0.94
C LEU A 149 0.80 10.27 0.34
N ASP A 150 0.10 9.77 1.36
CA ASP A 150 0.24 10.32 2.71
C ASP A 150 1.52 9.76 3.37
N SER A 151 1.79 10.15 4.62
CA SER A 151 3.05 9.80 5.30
C SER A 151 3.25 8.28 5.40
N SER A 152 2.26 7.55 5.92
CA SER A 152 2.34 6.09 6.09
C SER A 152 2.21 5.35 4.76
N GLY A 153 1.46 5.88 3.79
CA GLY A 153 1.39 5.39 2.42
C GLY A 153 2.75 5.37 1.72
N VAL A 154 3.62 6.37 1.97
CA VAL A 154 5.02 6.35 1.47
C VAL A 154 5.80 5.18 2.06
N ALA A 155 5.74 4.96 3.37
CA ALA A 155 6.44 3.84 4.01
C ALA A 155 5.95 2.50 3.46
N PHE A 156 4.63 2.34 3.32
CA PHE A 156 4.03 1.15 2.71
C PHE A 156 4.47 0.97 1.25
N ALA A 157 4.52 2.03 0.46
CA ALA A 157 4.96 1.97 -0.93
C ALA A 157 6.44 1.57 -1.06
N VAL A 158 7.31 1.98 -0.12
CA VAL A 158 8.70 1.51 -0.05
C VAL A 158 8.74 0.00 0.17
N VAL A 159 7.96 -0.53 1.10
CA VAL A 159 7.89 -1.98 1.38
C VAL A 159 7.37 -2.75 0.16
N GLY A 160 6.30 -2.29 -0.48
CA GLY A 160 5.78 -2.88 -1.72
C GLY A 160 6.80 -2.87 -2.87
N ALA A 161 7.56 -1.78 -3.02
CA ALA A 161 8.64 -1.66 -4.01
C ALA A 161 9.80 -2.63 -3.71
N CYS A 162 10.21 -2.73 -2.45
CA CYS A 162 11.19 -3.70 -1.98
C CYS A 162 10.74 -5.14 -2.28
N GLN A 163 9.49 -5.49 -1.98
CA GLN A 163 8.93 -6.79 -2.32
C GLN A 163 8.95 -7.06 -3.84
N ALA A 164 8.61 -6.07 -4.67
CA ALA A 164 8.63 -6.19 -6.13
C ALA A 164 10.03 -6.44 -6.72
N LEU A 165 11.08 -6.04 -5.99
CA LEU A 165 12.50 -6.28 -6.27
C LEU A 165 13.03 -7.59 -5.65
N GLY A 166 12.24 -8.32 -4.85
CA GLY A 166 12.68 -9.53 -4.16
C GLY A 166 13.53 -9.25 -2.90
N LEU A 167 13.31 -8.10 -2.25
CA LEU A 167 13.95 -7.70 -1.00
C LEU A 167 13.06 -8.12 0.18
N TYR A 168 12.98 -9.44 0.43
CA TYR A 168 12.02 -10.00 1.37
C TYR A 168 12.33 -9.71 2.85
N ASP A 169 13.53 -9.25 3.16
CA ASP A 169 13.94 -8.85 4.51
C ASP A 169 13.43 -7.46 4.91
N VAL A 170 12.96 -6.64 3.96
CA VAL A 170 12.46 -5.29 4.25
C VAL A 170 10.99 -5.33 4.64
N HIS A 171 10.68 -4.84 5.83
CA HIS A 171 9.34 -4.88 6.43
C HIS A 171 8.90 -3.52 6.96
N LEU A 172 7.59 -3.33 7.04
CA LEU A 172 7.00 -2.14 7.63
C LEU A 172 7.18 -2.14 9.15
N ALA A 173 7.49 -0.97 9.71
CA ALA A 173 7.43 -0.73 11.14
C ALA A 173 6.46 0.42 11.43
N LEU A 174 5.64 0.23 12.47
CA LEU A 174 4.57 1.14 12.83
C LEU A 174 4.64 1.49 14.31
N SER A 175 4.64 2.78 14.61
CA SER A 175 4.14 3.27 15.88
C SER A 175 2.66 3.64 15.76
N GLU A 176 2.12 4.33 16.76
CA GLU A 176 0.73 4.79 16.74
C GLU A 176 0.52 6.00 15.82
N ASP A 177 1.59 6.72 15.43
CA ASP A 177 1.49 7.96 14.62
C ASP A 177 2.63 8.13 13.59
N HIS A 178 3.46 7.09 13.38
CA HIS A 178 4.54 7.13 12.39
C HIS A 178 4.84 5.77 11.79
N ALA A 179 5.43 5.78 10.60
CA ALA A 179 5.81 4.59 9.88
C ALA A 179 7.23 4.70 9.29
N TRP A 180 7.99 3.63 9.37
CA TRP A 180 9.32 3.50 8.76
C TRP A 180 9.55 2.04 8.34
N VAL A 181 10.79 1.67 7.98
CA VAL A 181 11.10 0.28 7.62
C VAL A 181 12.14 -0.35 8.54
N VAL A 182 11.98 -1.65 8.77
CA VAL A 182 13.00 -2.52 9.37
C VAL A 182 13.54 -3.47 8.31
N PHE A 183 14.82 -3.83 8.38
CA PHE A 183 15.49 -4.69 7.40
C PHE A 183 16.77 -5.29 7.96
N GLY A 184 17.49 -6.06 7.14
CA GLY A 184 18.72 -6.71 7.55
C GLY A 184 18.47 -8.03 8.28
N LYS A 185 19.54 -8.60 8.83
CA LYS A 185 19.46 -9.82 9.62
C LYS A 185 18.52 -9.60 10.81
N ASP A 186 17.56 -10.52 10.97
CA ASP A 186 16.55 -10.50 12.05
C ASP A 186 15.74 -9.19 12.18
N GLY A 187 15.75 -8.33 11.13
CA GLY A 187 15.06 -7.04 11.14
C GLY A 187 15.65 -6.01 12.11
N GLU A 188 16.94 -6.13 12.45
CA GLU A 188 17.59 -5.27 13.45
C GLU A 188 17.88 -3.84 12.95
N GLN A 189 18.01 -3.64 11.63
CA GLN A 189 18.25 -2.31 11.08
C GLN A 189 16.94 -1.55 10.89
N THR A 190 16.97 -0.25 11.13
CA THR A 190 15.85 0.66 10.90
C THR A 190 16.24 1.77 9.94
N ALA A 191 15.32 2.21 9.08
CA ALA A 191 15.51 3.40 8.25
C ALA A 191 14.23 4.21 8.16
N GLU A 192 14.33 5.51 8.44
CA GLU A 192 13.30 6.48 8.07
C GLU A 192 13.14 6.53 6.55
N VAL A 193 11.90 6.52 6.06
CA VAL A 193 11.61 6.51 4.61
C VAL A 193 10.54 7.52 4.19
N THR A 194 9.91 8.18 5.17
CA THR A 194 8.86 9.17 4.97
C THR A 194 9.07 10.38 5.89
N TRP A 195 8.21 11.38 5.80
CA TRP A 195 8.17 12.51 6.72
C TRP A 195 7.25 12.21 7.91
N HIS A 196 7.43 12.95 9.02
CA HIS A 196 6.47 13.04 10.12
C HIS A 196 6.15 14.51 10.42
N GLY A 197 4.88 14.84 10.65
CA GLY A 197 4.43 16.19 10.99
C GLY A 197 4.61 17.24 9.87
N LYS A 198 4.50 18.52 10.25
CA LYS A 198 4.69 19.68 9.36
C LYS A 198 5.99 20.40 9.75
N GLY A 199 6.92 20.56 8.80
CA GLY A 199 8.14 21.36 9.00
C GLY A 199 9.33 20.67 9.66
N ASN A 200 9.30 19.35 9.83
CA ASN A 200 10.47 18.60 10.32
C ASN A 200 11.52 18.40 9.21
N GLU A 201 12.80 18.38 9.61
CA GLU A 201 13.92 18.05 8.74
C GLU A 201 13.76 16.67 8.10
N ASP A 202 14.21 16.51 6.85
CA ASP A 202 14.20 15.21 6.16
C ASP A 202 15.14 14.23 6.88
N ARG A 203 14.57 13.34 7.69
CA ARG A 203 15.30 12.29 8.41
C ARG A 203 15.48 11.01 7.59
N ARG A 204 15.03 10.96 6.33
CA ARG A 204 15.06 9.72 5.55
C ARG A 204 16.47 9.14 5.41
N GLY A 205 16.58 7.84 5.64
CA GLY A 205 17.83 7.07 5.67
C GLY A 205 18.47 6.96 7.05
N GLN A 206 18.10 7.81 8.01
CA GLN A 206 18.59 7.74 9.38
C GLN A 206 17.94 6.58 10.15
N THR A 207 18.58 6.16 11.26
CA THR A 207 18.00 5.18 12.18
C THR A 207 16.98 5.84 13.10
N VAL A 208 16.10 5.04 13.70
CA VAL A 208 15.12 5.54 14.69
C VAL A 208 15.67 5.60 16.12
N ASN A 209 16.97 5.30 16.31
CA ASN A 209 17.56 5.10 17.65
C ASN A 209 17.50 6.36 18.51
N SER A 210 17.65 7.57 17.93
CA SER A 210 17.56 8.82 18.70
C SER A 210 16.18 8.96 19.34
N GLY A 211 15.12 8.76 18.56
CA GLY A 211 13.75 8.85 19.06
C GLY A 211 13.39 7.78 20.10
N VAL A 212 13.95 6.57 19.95
CA VAL A 212 13.84 5.51 20.96
C VAL A 212 14.56 5.89 22.25
N ALA A 213 15.79 6.40 22.16
CA ALA A 213 16.62 6.81 23.30
C ALA A 213 16.01 8.00 24.06
N GLU A 214 15.40 8.94 23.34
CA GLU A 214 14.63 10.07 23.89
C GLU A 214 13.31 9.64 24.53
N ARG A 215 12.93 8.36 24.43
CA ARG A 215 11.69 7.79 24.98
C ARG A 215 10.44 8.51 24.48
N SER A 216 10.48 9.02 23.26
CA SER A 216 9.34 9.71 22.67
C SER A 216 8.22 8.69 22.39
N TRP A 217 6.97 9.14 22.56
CA TRP A 217 5.79 8.33 22.23
C TRP A 217 5.82 7.89 20.75
N LEU A 218 6.33 8.75 19.87
CA LEU A 218 6.41 8.50 18.44
C LEU A 218 7.18 7.21 18.07
N TYR A 219 8.14 6.79 18.89
CA TYR A 219 8.91 5.56 18.68
C TYR A 219 8.67 4.51 19.77
N LEU A 220 7.68 4.73 20.64
CA LEU A 220 7.18 3.79 21.65
C LEU A 220 8.28 3.16 22.52
N LYS A 221 9.35 3.90 22.81
CA LYS A 221 10.55 3.40 23.53
C LYS A 221 11.11 2.09 22.94
N GLY A 222 10.96 1.89 21.63
CA GLY A 222 11.39 0.67 20.93
C GLY A 222 10.36 -0.45 20.85
N SER A 223 9.20 -0.31 21.51
CA SER A 223 8.10 -1.28 21.51
C SER A 223 7.08 -1.06 20.38
N TYR A 224 7.58 -0.65 19.21
CA TYR A 224 6.77 -0.47 18.00
C TYR A 224 6.51 -1.80 17.29
N LEU A 225 5.49 -1.84 16.42
CA LEU A 225 5.18 -3.02 15.63
C LEU A 225 6.23 -3.22 14.54
N ARG A 226 6.79 -4.42 14.45
CA ARG A 226 7.59 -4.90 13.31
C ARG A 226 6.72 -5.86 12.52
N CYS A 227 6.19 -5.42 11.40
CA CYS A 227 5.17 -6.16 10.68
C CYS A 227 5.77 -7.39 9.97
N THR A 228 5.02 -8.49 9.98
CA THR A 228 5.15 -9.54 8.96
C THR A 228 4.41 -9.13 7.68
N ARG A 229 4.50 -9.93 6.61
CA ARG A 229 3.72 -9.69 5.38
C ARG A 229 2.21 -9.69 5.64
N GLN A 230 1.72 -10.57 6.50
CA GLN A 230 0.32 -10.64 6.88
C GLN A 230 -0.10 -9.39 7.65
N MET A 231 0.75 -8.89 8.56
CA MET A 231 0.48 -7.63 9.26
C MET A 231 0.51 -6.41 8.32
N GLU A 232 1.33 -6.43 7.26
CA GLU A 232 1.31 -5.40 6.22
C GLU A 232 0.02 -5.43 5.38
N VAL A 233 -0.55 -6.63 5.16
CA VAL A 233 -1.90 -6.76 4.60
C VAL A 233 -2.95 -6.20 5.57
N ALA A 234 -2.84 -6.50 6.87
CA ALA A 234 -3.72 -5.93 7.88
C ALA A 234 -3.63 -4.40 7.94
N PHE A 235 -2.42 -3.84 7.81
CA PHE A 235 -2.20 -2.40 7.71
C PHE A 235 -2.98 -1.78 6.55
N MET A 236 -2.86 -2.32 5.32
CA MET A 236 -3.59 -1.74 4.18
C MET A 236 -5.11 -1.87 4.30
N VAL A 237 -5.60 -2.93 4.96
CA VAL A 237 -7.03 -3.09 5.24
C VAL A 237 -7.49 -2.04 6.25
N CYS A 238 -6.74 -1.80 7.32
CA CYS A 238 -7.00 -0.72 8.27
C CYS A 238 -6.89 0.67 7.64
N ALA A 239 -6.06 0.82 6.61
CA ALA A 239 -5.88 2.06 5.87
C ALA A 239 -7.00 2.32 4.84
N ILE A 240 -7.93 1.39 4.60
CA ILE A 240 -9.14 1.68 3.81
C ILE A 240 -9.86 2.86 4.47
N ASN A 241 -10.19 3.88 3.69
CA ASN A 241 -10.91 5.05 4.16
C ASN A 241 -12.33 5.07 3.56
N PRO A 242 -13.36 4.71 4.34
CA PRO A 242 -14.74 4.69 3.86
C PRO A 242 -15.36 6.06 3.61
N SER A 243 -14.79 7.14 4.15
CA SER A 243 -15.43 8.46 4.14
C SER A 243 -15.53 9.03 2.73
N ILE A 244 -16.73 9.43 2.33
CA ILE A 244 -17.00 10.12 1.05
C ILE A 244 -16.81 11.62 1.24
N ASP A 245 -17.33 12.14 2.35
CA ASP A 245 -17.17 13.51 2.81
C ASP A 245 -17.14 13.54 4.35
N LEU A 246 -17.28 14.74 4.95
CA LEU A 246 -17.21 14.91 6.41
C LEU A 246 -18.40 14.27 7.17
N HIS A 247 -19.45 13.85 6.47
CA HIS A 247 -20.72 13.44 7.07
C HIS A 247 -21.25 12.12 6.53
N SER A 248 -20.58 11.49 5.57
CA SER A 248 -21.02 10.27 4.92
C SER A 248 -19.88 9.31 4.64
N ASP A 249 -20.17 8.01 4.80
CA ASP A 249 -19.27 6.90 4.52
C ASP A 249 -19.88 5.97 3.46
N SER A 250 -19.03 5.30 2.68
CA SER A 250 -19.43 4.18 1.82
C SER A 250 -19.67 2.93 2.66
N LEU A 251 -20.91 2.44 2.62
CA LEU A 251 -21.29 1.19 3.29
C LEU A 251 -20.53 -0.01 2.74
N GLU A 252 -20.25 -0.03 1.45
CA GLU A 252 -19.51 -1.10 0.77
C GLU A 252 -18.05 -1.13 1.24
N LEU A 253 -17.41 0.03 1.45
CA LEU A 253 -16.05 0.10 1.99
C LEU A 253 -16.01 -0.27 3.48
N LEU A 254 -17.02 0.14 4.26
CA LEU A 254 -17.16 -0.31 5.65
C LEU A 254 -17.29 -1.84 5.71
N GLN A 255 -18.15 -2.43 4.87
CA GLN A 255 -18.35 -3.88 4.79
C GLN A 255 -17.07 -4.59 4.34
N LEU A 256 -16.42 -4.09 3.29
CA LEU A 256 -15.16 -4.65 2.80
C LEU A 256 -14.08 -4.63 3.87
N GLN A 257 -13.92 -3.50 4.57
CA GLN A 257 -12.95 -3.38 5.64
C GLN A 257 -13.28 -4.33 6.80
N GLN A 258 -14.55 -4.41 7.23
CA GLN A 258 -14.98 -5.28 8.32
C GLN A 258 -14.74 -6.76 8.03
N VAL A 259 -15.13 -7.23 6.84
CA VAL A 259 -14.97 -8.64 6.46
C VAL A 259 -13.50 -8.97 6.18
N SER A 260 -12.74 -8.03 5.62
CA SER A 260 -11.30 -8.25 5.42
C SER A 260 -10.55 -8.33 6.75
N LYS A 261 -10.92 -7.51 7.75
CA LYS A 261 -10.36 -7.56 9.11
C LYS A 261 -10.58 -8.89 9.81
N THR A 262 -11.62 -9.65 9.47
CA THR A 262 -11.83 -10.99 10.05
C THR A 262 -10.95 -12.07 9.43
N GLN A 263 -10.25 -11.76 8.34
CA GLN A 263 -9.39 -12.70 7.61
C GLN A 263 -7.89 -12.53 7.93
N VAL A 264 -7.49 -11.38 8.49
CA VAL A 264 -6.11 -11.03 8.89
C VAL A 264 -5.92 -11.09 10.40
#